data_AF-A0A1V3XVS4-F1
#
_entry.id   AF-A0A1V3XVS4-F1
#
_cell.length_a   1.000
_cell.length_b   1.000
_cell.length_c   1.000
_cell.angle_alpha   90.00
_cell.angle_beta   90.00
_cell.angle_gamma   90.00
#
_symmetry.space_group_name_H-M   'P 1'
#
loop_
_entity.id
_entity.type
_entity.pdbx_description
1 polymer ?
#
loop_
_entity_poly.entity_id
_entity_poly.type
_entity_poly.pdbx_seq_one_letter_code
_entity_poly.pdbx_strand_id
1 'polypeptide(L)'
;MRAQAAAVLGRPAPEDIDPDSGFQDLGFDSLTAVELRNRLKNATGLTLPPTVILDHPTPTAVADYIARQIRPESNGDQSPHAERDEEDEEKVSVHA
;
A
#
# COMPACT_ATOMS: atom_id res chain seq x y z
N MET A 1 -1.55 -12.07 3.58
CA MET A 1 -1.64 -10.61 3.82
C MET A 1 -1.64 -10.27 5.31
N ARG A 2 -2.69 -10.60 6.09
CA ARG A 2 -2.81 -10.21 7.52
C ARG A 2 -1.59 -10.53 8.39
N ALA A 3 -0.91 -11.66 8.17
CA ALA A 3 0.33 -12.00 8.85
C ALA A 3 1.47 -10.99 8.62
N GLN A 4 1.59 -10.42 7.42
CA GLN A 4 2.58 -9.38 7.12
C GLN A 4 2.21 -8.06 7.81
N ALA A 5 0.92 -7.72 7.84
CA ALA A 5 0.44 -6.52 8.55
C ALA A 5 0.66 -6.61 10.06
N ALA A 6 0.33 -7.75 10.66
CA ALA A 6 0.59 -8.02 12.08
C ALA A 6 2.08 -7.89 12.42
N ALA A 7 2.95 -8.42 11.57
CA ALA A 7 4.39 -8.39 11.80
C ALA A 7 5.01 -6.98 11.66
N VAL A 8 4.39 -6.07 10.91
CA VAL A 8 4.80 -4.65 10.83
C VAL A 8 4.30 -3.88 12.06
N LEU A 9 3.05 -4.12 12.47
CA LEU A 9 2.45 -3.48 13.63
C LEU A 9 2.87 -4.09 14.98
N GLY A 10 3.70 -5.13 14.98
CA GLY A 10 4.10 -5.85 16.19
C GLY A 10 2.95 -6.56 16.90
N ARG A 11 1.89 -6.94 16.18
CA ARG A 11 0.76 -7.69 16.73
C ARG A 11 1.10 -9.17 16.87
N PRO A 12 0.63 -9.84 17.93
CA PRO A 12 0.98 -11.23 18.22
C PRO A 12 0.36 -12.20 17.22
N ALA A 13 -0.82 -11.90 16.65
CA ALA A 13 -1.49 -12.76 15.71
C ALA A 13 -2.11 -12.02 14.51
N PRO A 14 -2.25 -12.69 13.34
CA PRO A 14 -2.91 -12.11 12.16
C PRO A 14 -4.42 -11.87 12.36
N GLU A 15 -5.03 -12.55 13.33
CA GLU A 15 -6.44 -12.36 13.69
C GLU A 15 -6.70 -11.00 14.35
N ASP A 16 -5.68 -10.40 14.98
CA ASP A 16 -5.75 -9.04 15.56
C ASP A 16 -5.85 -7.93 14.50
N ILE A 17 -5.65 -8.26 13.22
CA ILE A 17 -5.75 -7.31 12.11
C ILE A 17 -7.13 -7.45 11.51
N ASP A 18 -8.01 -6.47 11.69
CA ASP A 18 -9.27 -6.40 10.95
C ASP A 18 -8.97 -6.23 9.45
N PRO A 19 -9.49 -7.13 8.58
CA PRO A 19 -9.11 -7.14 7.17
C PRO A 19 -9.83 -6.05 6.35
N ASP A 20 -10.91 -5.50 6.87
CA ASP A 20 -11.77 -4.51 6.23
C ASP A 20 -11.53 -3.10 6.80
N SER A 21 -10.89 -2.99 7.97
CA SER A 21 -10.38 -1.72 8.48
C SER A 21 -9.30 -1.12 7.59
N GLY A 22 -9.34 0.22 7.49
CA GLY A 22 -8.31 1.00 6.83
C GLY A 22 -6.96 0.88 7.54
N PHE A 23 -5.86 0.90 6.79
CA PHE A 23 -4.51 0.86 7.35
C PHE A 23 -4.27 1.95 8.40
N GLN A 24 -4.77 3.16 8.17
CA GLN A 24 -4.65 4.27 9.12
C GLN A 24 -5.34 3.97 10.46
N ASP A 25 -6.52 3.34 10.42
CA ASP A 25 -7.29 2.94 11.61
C ASP A 25 -6.60 1.80 12.37
N LEU A 26 -5.93 0.90 11.65
CA LEU A 26 -5.09 -0.16 12.21
C LEU A 26 -3.79 0.36 12.84
N GLY A 27 -3.45 1.64 12.64
CA GLY A 27 -2.24 2.28 13.16
C GLY A 27 -1.05 2.26 12.20
N PHE A 28 -1.27 2.08 10.90
CA PHE A 28 -0.24 2.31 9.89
C PHE A 28 -0.03 3.80 9.62
N ASP A 29 1.23 4.13 9.42
CA ASP A 29 1.75 5.41 8.99
C ASP A 29 2.53 5.23 7.67
N SER A 30 3.08 6.32 7.14
CA SER A 30 3.80 6.30 5.86
C SER A 30 5.02 5.36 5.86
N LEU A 31 5.73 5.21 6.97
CA LEU A 31 6.91 4.35 7.07
C LEU A 31 6.51 2.88 7.15
N THR A 32 5.54 2.55 8.00
CA THR A 32 5.03 1.18 8.14
C THR A 32 4.31 0.69 6.87
N ALA A 33 3.67 1.59 6.12
CA ALA A 33 3.12 1.28 4.79
C ALA A 33 4.22 0.86 3.79
N VAL A 34 5.34 1.57 3.77
CA VAL A 34 6.50 1.23 2.93
C VAL A 34 7.13 -0.10 3.36
N GLU A 35 7.25 -0.36 4.66
CA GLU A 35 7.74 -1.63 5.17
C GLU A 35 6.83 -2.79 4.76
N LEU A 36 5.52 -2.65 4.95
CA LEU A 36 4.54 -3.66 4.54
C LEU A 36 4.66 -3.98 3.05
N ARG A 37 4.74 -2.95 2.19
CA ARG A 37 4.95 -3.13 0.75
C ARG A 37 6.22 -3.93 0.47
N ASN A 38 7.34 -3.60 1.12
CA ASN A 38 8.61 -4.31 0.92
C ASN A 38 8.51 -5.78 1.35
N ARG A 39 7.84 -6.06 2.47
CA ARG A 39 7.61 -7.42 2.96
C ARG A 39 6.70 -8.22 2.01
N LEU A 40 5.64 -7.60 1.50
CA LEU A 40 4.76 -8.22 0.51
C LEU A 40 5.52 -8.54 -0.78
N LYS A 41 6.30 -7.59 -1.31
CA LYS A 41 7.18 -7.82 -2.47
C LYS A 41 8.10 -9.02 -2.26
N ASN A 42 8.77 -9.12 -1.10
CA ASN A 42 9.66 -10.24 -0.80
C ASN A 42 8.91 -11.57 -0.66
N ALA A 43 7.70 -11.55 -0.10
CA ALA A 43 6.90 -12.76 0.12
C ALA A 43 6.28 -13.30 -1.18
N THR A 44 5.96 -12.43 -2.14
CA THR A 44 5.24 -12.81 -3.37
C THR A 44 6.11 -12.80 -4.61
N GLY A 45 7.29 -12.18 -4.55
CA GLY A 45 8.17 -12.00 -5.70
C GLY A 45 7.67 -10.97 -6.71
N LEU A 46 6.57 -10.26 -6.42
CA LEU A 46 5.98 -9.27 -7.31
C LEU A 46 6.62 -7.89 -7.15
N THR A 47 6.67 -7.14 -8.25
CA THR A 47 6.96 -5.71 -8.21
C THR A 47 5.68 -4.95 -7.87
N LEU A 48 5.55 -4.51 -6.61
CA LEU A 48 4.41 -3.73 -6.16
C LEU A 48 4.68 -2.22 -6.30
N PRO A 49 3.73 -1.43 -6.84
CA PRO A 49 3.88 0.00 -6.93
C PRO A 49 3.93 0.64 -5.53
N PRO A 50 4.63 1.77 -5.36
CA PRO A 50 4.74 2.46 -4.07
C PRO A 50 3.40 2.98 -3.55
N THR A 51 2.44 3.22 -4.45
CA THR A 51 1.10 3.71 -4.15
C THR A 51 0.11 2.60 -3.76
N VAL A 52 0.47 1.32 -3.87
CA VAL A 52 -0.47 0.19 -3.68
C VAL A 52 -1.23 0.25 -2.34
N ILE A 53 -0.61 0.74 -1.28
CA ILE A 53 -1.24 0.88 0.05
C ILE A 53 -2.19 2.08 0.11
N LEU A 54 -1.93 3.12 -0.69
CA LEU A 54 -2.80 4.29 -0.84
C LEU A 54 -4.00 3.97 -1.74
N ASP A 55 -3.76 3.27 -2.85
CA ASP A 55 -4.79 2.83 -3.81
C ASP A 55 -5.71 1.76 -3.20
N HIS A 56 -5.15 0.92 -2.33
CA HIS A 56 -5.86 -0.16 -1.65
C HIS A 56 -5.68 0.02 -0.13
N PRO A 57 -6.48 0.88 0.51
CA PRO A 57 -6.26 1.27 1.90
C PRO A 57 -6.66 0.20 2.92
N THR A 58 -7.05 -1.01 2.49
CA THR A 58 -7.42 -2.11 3.40
C THR A 58 -6.61 -3.39 3.13
N PRO A 59 -6.40 -4.21 4.16
CA PRO A 59 -5.79 -5.52 4.02
C PRO A 59 -6.42 -6.42 2.95
N THR A 60 -7.76 -6.47 2.89
CA THR A 60 -8.49 -7.26 1.89
C THR A 60 -8.21 -6.76 0.48
N ALA A 61 -8.24 -5.45 0.24
CA ALA A 61 -8.03 -4.87 -1.09
C ALA A 61 -6.62 -5.15 -1.62
N VAL A 62 -5.59 -5.03 -0.77
CA VAL A 62 -4.20 -5.38 -1.14
C VAL A 62 -4.06 -6.88 -1.43
N ALA A 63 -4.68 -7.74 -0.61
CA ALA A 63 -4.63 -9.18 -0.80
C ALA A 63 -5.25 -9.59 -2.15
N ASP A 64 -6.38 -8.98 -2.48
CA ASP A 64 -7.10 -9.22 -3.73
C ASP A 64 -6.32 -8.70 -4.95
N TYR A 65 -5.73 -7.50 -4.88
CA TYR A 65 -4.82 -7.00 -5.92
C TYR A 65 -3.70 -8.00 -6.20
N ILE A 66 -3.02 -8.49 -5.15
CA ILE A 66 -1.93 -9.45 -5.29
C ILE A 66 -2.43 -10.79 -5.86
N ALA A 67 -3.60 -11.28 -5.41
CA ALA A 67 -4.16 -12.52 -5.92
C ALA A 67 -4.41 -12.47 -7.44
N ARG A 68 -4.84 -11.31 -7.96
CA ARG A 68 -5.00 -11.08 -9.40
C ARG A 68 -3.66 -11.10 -10.16
N GLN A 69 -2.58 -10.63 -9.54
CA GLN A 69 -1.24 -10.62 -10.16
C GLN A 69 -0.58 -12.01 -10.18
N ILE A 70 -0.94 -12.91 -9.25
CA ILE A 70 -0.35 -14.26 -9.15
C ILE A 70 -1.08 -15.26 -10.07
N ARG A 71 -2.33 -14.97 -10.46
CA ARG A 71 -3.08 -15.85 -11.35
C ARG A 71 -2.45 -15.82 -12.76
N PRO A 72 -2.15 -16.98 -13.37
CA PRO A 72 -1.54 -17.02 -14.69
C PRO A 72 -2.59 -16.66 -15.76
N GLU A 73 -2.80 -15.37 -15.97
CA GLU A 73 -3.39 -14.84 -17.19
C GLU A 73 -2.23 -14.23 -17.98
N SER A 74 -1.95 -14.77 -19.17
CA SER A 74 -1.04 -14.16 -20.13
C SER A 74 -1.37 -12.68 -20.34
N ASN A 75 -0.34 -11.83 -20.45
CA ASN A 75 -0.41 -10.45 -20.94
C ASN A 75 -0.97 -9.40 -19.94
N GLY A 76 -0.43 -8.20 -19.82
CA GLY A 76 0.58 -7.49 -20.60
C GLY A 76 0.53 -6.01 -20.20
N ASP A 77 1.65 -5.31 -20.34
CA ASP A 77 1.75 -3.85 -20.27
C ASP A 77 1.25 -3.17 -18.98
N GLN A 78 2.12 -3.06 -17.98
CA GLN A 78 2.07 -1.92 -17.07
C GLN A 78 3.24 -1.02 -17.42
N SER A 79 3.09 -0.31 -18.54
CA SER A 79 3.88 0.89 -18.84
C SER A 79 3.86 1.83 -17.63
N PRO A 80 4.98 2.54 -17.37
CA PRO A 80 5.20 3.26 -16.13
C PRO A 80 4.26 4.47 -16.05
N HIS A 81 3.37 4.50 -15.06
CA HIS A 81 2.66 5.72 -14.69
C HIS A 81 3.65 6.67 -14.01
N ALA A 82 4.34 7.45 -14.83
CA ALA A 82 5.04 8.66 -14.48
C ALA A 82 4.36 9.82 -15.20
N GLU A 83 3.28 10.35 -14.63
CA GLU A 83 2.71 11.67 -14.94
C GLU A 83 2.12 12.19 -13.61
N ARG A 84 2.86 13.00 -12.85
CA ARG A 84 2.88 14.47 -12.86
C ARG A 84 1.65 15.10 -12.18
N ASP A 85 1.83 15.51 -10.93
CA ASP A 85 1.21 16.72 -10.38
C ASP A 85 2.35 17.64 -9.90
N GLU A 86 2.74 18.55 -10.78
CA GLU A 86 3.36 19.82 -10.43
C GLU A 86 2.24 20.81 -10.08
N GLU A 87 2.50 21.64 -9.07
CA GLU A 87 1.87 22.94 -8.75
C GLU A 87 0.52 22.94 -8.01
N ASP A 88 0.57 23.31 -6.72
CA ASP A 88 -0.13 24.53 -6.29
C ASP A 88 0.69 25.24 -5.18
N GLU A 89 1.31 26.34 -5.60
CA GLU A 89 1.80 27.41 -4.74
C GLU A 89 0.58 28.18 -4.19
N GLU A 90 0.20 27.98 -2.92
CA GLU A 90 -0.79 28.87 -2.29
C GLU A 90 -0.24 29.61 -1.04
N LYS A 91 0.34 30.78 -1.36
CA LYS A 91 0.09 32.10 -0.74
C LYS A 91 -0.09 32.19 0.78
N VAL A 92 0.84 32.90 1.44
CA VAL A 92 0.49 33.87 2.50
C VAL A 92 1.11 35.23 2.19
N SER A 93 0.22 36.18 1.96
CA SER A 93 0.43 37.62 1.87
C SER A 93 0.54 38.23 3.27
N VAL A 94 1.39 39.25 3.47
CA VAL A 94 1.16 40.48 4.29
C VAL A 94 2.46 41.30 4.31
N HIS A 95 2.53 42.44 3.62
CA HIS A 95 2.14 43.80 4.04
C HIS A 95 3.05 44.40 5.12
N ALA A 96 3.99 45.25 4.71
CA ALA A 96 4.30 46.59 5.27
C ALA A 96 5.49 47.22 4.52
#